data_AF-E3LDY6-F1
#
_entry.id   AF-E3LDY6-F1
#
_cell.length_a   1.000
_cell.length_b   1.000
_cell.length_c   1.000
_cell.angle_alpha   90.00
_cell.angle_beta   90.00
_cell.angle_gamma   90.00
#
_symmetry.space_group_name_H-M   'P 1'
#
loop_
_entity.id
_entity.type
_entity.pdbx_description
1 polymer ?
#
loop_
_entity_poly.entity_id
_entity_poly.type
_entity_poly.pdbx_seq_one_letter_code
_entity_poly.pdbx_strand_id
1 'polypeptide(L)'
;MWRELDIFVIFITFNLIDTLQEPCFLKCKDNYMNGMQFDMGDFHEWSIDMVTPMNSLLKFGQGKMALRLTRACRRNDEYHSCLLRCPNVPAKEILIKGQNVWMILCHDFRNDTDFRVNIVPCWSDYGHQISTRCESLASFLQAEVLQLLQGGPTGIQESLDSLCKSVYEYDKCFVNENYDFCGSSAARFLVKLNHQTSQ
;
A
#
# COMPACT_ATOMS: atom_id res chain seq x y z
N MET A 1 -56.29 -7.16 -7.94
CA MET A 1 -55.39 -8.30 -7.72
C MET A 1 -54.21 -8.28 -8.70
N TRP A 2 -53.60 -7.11 -8.96
CA TRP A 2 -52.48 -6.96 -9.91
C TRP A 2 -51.48 -5.86 -9.47
N ARG A 3 -51.55 -5.36 -8.22
CA ARG A 3 -50.66 -4.29 -7.71
C ARG A 3 -49.64 -4.76 -6.67
N GLU A 4 -49.71 -6.01 -6.22
CA GLU A 4 -48.78 -6.56 -5.22
C GLU A 4 -47.61 -7.35 -5.83
N LEU A 5 -47.70 -7.73 -7.11
CA LEU A 5 -46.63 -8.45 -7.80
C LEU A 5 -45.46 -7.55 -8.24
N ASP A 6 -45.71 -6.28 -8.59
CA ASP A 6 -44.65 -5.37 -9.05
C ASP A 6 -43.73 -4.89 -7.91
N ILE A 7 -44.27 -4.74 -6.69
CA ILE A 7 -43.49 -4.28 -5.53
C ILE A 7 -42.53 -5.38 -5.04
N PHE A 8 -42.95 -6.65 -5.13
CA PHE A 8 -42.12 -7.79 -4.74
C PHE A 8 -40.90 -7.97 -5.67
N VAL A 9 -41.06 -7.73 -6.97
CA VAL A 9 -39.95 -7.84 -7.94
C VAL A 9 -38.93 -6.71 -7.77
N ILE A 10 -39.38 -5.52 -7.36
CA ILE A 10 -38.49 -4.39 -7.07
C ILE A 10 -37.70 -4.65 -5.77
N PHE A 11 -38.33 -5.17 -4.72
CA PHE A 11 -37.61 -5.49 -3.47
C PHE A 11 -36.59 -6.62 -3.62
N ILE A 12 -36.83 -7.60 -4.49
CA ILE A 12 -35.87 -8.69 -4.74
C ILE A 12 -34.68 -8.19 -5.57
N THR A 13 -34.89 -7.26 -6.51
CA THR A 13 -33.79 -6.70 -7.31
C THR A 13 -32.91 -5.73 -6.52
N PHE A 14 -33.46 -4.94 -5.59
CA PHE A 14 -32.65 -4.05 -4.73
C PHE A 14 -31.80 -4.82 -3.69
N ASN A 15 -32.29 -5.92 -3.11
CA ASN A 15 -31.51 -6.71 -2.14
C ASN A 15 -30.40 -7.58 -2.78
N LEU A 16 -30.53 -7.92 -4.07
CA LEU A 16 -29.50 -8.70 -4.77
C LEU A 16 -28.27 -7.85 -5.15
N ILE A 17 -28.44 -6.53 -5.31
CA ILE A 17 -27.36 -5.63 -5.73
C ILE A 17 -26.43 -5.33 -4.55
N ASP A 18 -26.97 -5.06 -3.36
CA ASP A 18 -26.15 -4.79 -2.16
C ASP A 18 -25.38 -6.03 -1.65
N THR A 19 -25.93 -7.24 -1.81
CA THR A 19 -25.30 -8.49 -1.36
C THR A 19 -24.20 -9.02 -2.29
N LEU A 20 -24.11 -8.52 -3.53
CA LEU A 20 -23.06 -8.85 -4.51
C LEU A 20 -21.89 -7.84 -4.54
N GLN A 21 -22.03 -6.71 -3.84
CA GLN A 21 -21.08 -5.60 -3.89
C GLN A 21 -19.89 -5.78 -2.93
N GLU A 22 -20.13 -6.32 -1.72
CA GLU A 22 -19.08 -6.65 -0.75
C GLU A 22 -18.12 -7.78 -1.17
N PRO A 23 -18.56 -8.90 -1.80
CA PRO A 23 -17.62 -9.98 -2.15
C PRO A 23 -16.61 -9.62 -3.25
N CYS A 24 -16.86 -8.62 -4.10
CA CYS A 24 -15.90 -8.25 -5.16
C CYS A 24 -14.66 -7.58 -4.58
N PHE A 25 -14.84 -6.48 -3.83
CA PHE A 25 -13.72 -5.72 -3.27
C PHE A 25 -12.94 -6.51 -2.24
N LEU A 26 -13.64 -7.25 -1.37
CA LEU A 26 -13.01 -8.13 -0.38
C LEU A 26 -12.17 -9.20 -1.07
N LYS A 27 -12.69 -9.89 -2.10
CA LYS A 27 -11.92 -10.88 -2.86
C LYS A 27 -10.69 -10.28 -3.54
N CYS A 28 -10.82 -9.10 -4.17
CA CYS A 28 -9.66 -8.43 -4.77
C CYS A 28 -8.61 -8.09 -3.71
N LYS A 29 -9.04 -7.52 -2.59
CA LYS A 29 -8.17 -7.14 -1.47
C LYS A 29 -7.47 -8.37 -0.90
N ASP A 30 -8.20 -9.43 -0.58
CA ASP A 30 -7.64 -10.60 0.09
C ASP A 30 -6.64 -11.33 -0.81
N ASN A 31 -6.94 -11.46 -2.12
CA ASN A 31 -5.98 -12.00 -3.09
C ASN A 31 -4.72 -11.14 -3.20
N TYR A 32 -4.87 -9.81 -3.22
CA TYR A 32 -3.74 -8.89 -3.25
C TYR A 32 -2.89 -9.00 -1.99
N MET A 33 -3.51 -8.95 -0.81
CA MET A 33 -2.80 -9.04 0.47
C MET A 33 -2.04 -10.37 0.60
N ASN A 34 -2.68 -11.49 0.28
CA ASN A 34 -2.04 -12.81 0.32
C ASN A 34 -0.89 -12.92 -0.70
N GLY A 35 -1.08 -12.39 -1.92
CA GLY A 35 -0.06 -12.38 -2.96
C GLY A 35 1.14 -11.50 -2.61
N MET A 36 0.89 -10.30 -2.11
CA MET A 36 1.90 -9.35 -1.67
C MET A 36 2.67 -9.87 -0.46
N GLN A 37 2.00 -10.56 0.46
CA GLN A 37 2.65 -11.23 1.57
C GLN A 37 3.58 -12.35 1.10
N PHE A 38 3.18 -13.16 0.11
CA PHE A 38 4.07 -14.16 -0.48
C PHE A 38 5.25 -13.53 -1.22
N ASP A 39 5.03 -12.41 -1.93
CA ASP A 39 6.05 -11.78 -2.75
C ASP A 39 7.01 -10.87 -1.97
N MET A 40 6.56 -10.32 -0.83
CA MET A 40 7.34 -9.43 0.04
C MET A 40 7.73 -10.03 1.38
N GLY A 41 7.07 -11.08 1.86
CA GLY A 41 7.33 -11.70 3.15
C GLY A 41 7.92 -13.11 3.05
N ASP A 42 8.66 -13.49 4.10
CA ASP A 42 8.85 -14.86 4.58
C ASP A 42 7.80 -15.21 5.69
N PHE A 43 6.74 -14.40 5.84
CA PHE A 43 5.75 -14.54 6.91
C PHE A 43 4.44 -15.18 6.42
N HIS A 44 3.80 -15.99 7.27
CA HIS A 44 2.59 -16.75 6.97
C HIS A 44 1.27 -16.06 7.43
N GLU A 45 1.31 -14.91 8.09
CA GLU A 45 0.12 -14.11 8.46
C GLU A 45 0.27 -12.62 8.10
N TRP A 46 -0.86 -11.92 7.95
CA TRP A 46 -0.90 -10.47 7.70
C TRP A 46 -0.08 -9.74 8.77
N SER A 47 1.02 -9.12 8.34
CA SER A 47 1.81 -8.27 9.23
C SER A 47 1.45 -6.82 9.01
N ILE A 48 1.39 -6.10 10.12
CA ILE A 48 1.36 -4.65 10.17
C ILE A 48 2.53 -3.98 9.42
N ASP A 49 3.58 -4.74 9.08
CA ASP A 49 4.67 -4.32 8.20
C ASP A 49 4.21 -3.88 6.81
N MET A 50 3.01 -4.28 6.38
CA MET A 50 2.39 -3.82 5.14
C MET A 50 1.90 -2.36 5.21
N VAL A 51 1.77 -1.78 6.41
CA VAL A 51 1.53 -0.34 6.62
C VAL A 51 2.72 0.49 6.16
N THR A 52 3.93 -0.09 6.22
CA THR A 52 5.19 0.52 5.81
C THR A 52 5.80 -0.26 4.64
N PRO A 53 5.22 -0.20 3.43
CA PRO A 53 5.62 -1.05 2.29
C PRO A 53 7.09 -0.85 1.90
N MET A 54 7.63 0.36 2.04
CA MET A 54 9.04 0.64 1.81
C MET A 54 9.96 -0.07 2.80
N ASN A 55 9.59 -0.10 4.09
CA ASN A 55 10.36 -0.86 5.08
C ASN A 55 10.40 -2.36 4.77
N SER A 56 9.25 -2.94 4.44
CA SER A 56 9.14 -4.36 4.07
C SER A 56 9.90 -4.69 2.78
N LEU A 57 9.87 -3.79 1.80
CA LEU A 57 10.59 -3.95 0.55
C LEU A 57 12.10 -4.00 0.80
N LEU A 58 12.64 -3.02 1.53
CA LEU A 58 14.08 -2.86 1.76
C LEU A 58 14.66 -3.88 2.74
N LYS A 59 13.98 -4.16 3.86
CA LYS A 59 14.47 -5.06 4.94
C LYS A 59 14.86 -6.44 4.45
N PHE A 60 14.16 -6.97 3.45
CA PHE A 60 14.35 -8.30 2.87
C PHE A 60 14.78 -8.23 1.39
N GLY A 61 15.27 -7.07 0.95
CA GLY A 61 15.65 -6.80 -0.43
C GLY A 61 16.97 -7.43 -0.88
N GLN A 62 17.77 -7.93 0.06
CA GLN A 62 19.18 -8.22 -0.18
C GLN A 62 19.41 -9.22 -1.31
N GLY A 63 20.14 -8.79 -2.34
CA GLY A 63 20.46 -9.59 -3.53
C GLY A 63 19.27 -9.97 -4.42
N LYS A 64 18.05 -9.53 -4.10
CA LYS A 64 16.80 -9.95 -4.79
C LYS A 64 15.87 -8.77 -5.10
N MET A 65 16.33 -7.52 -4.96
CA MET A 65 15.47 -6.33 -5.06
C MET A 65 14.70 -6.24 -6.39
N ALA A 66 15.39 -6.42 -7.52
CA ALA A 66 14.76 -6.35 -8.85
C ALA A 66 13.67 -7.43 -9.04
N LEU A 67 13.91 -8.65 -8.53
CA LEU A 67 12.93 -9.74 -8.57
C LEU A 67 11.72 -9.42 -7.69
N ARG A 68 11.94 -8.89 -6.49
CA ARG A 68 10.87 -8.48 -5.56
C ARG A 68 10.01 -7.37 -6.15
N LEU A 69 10.62 -6.32 -6.71
CA LEU A 69 9.90 -5.26 -7.42
C LEU A 69 9.10 -5.81 -8.60
N THR A 70 9.68 -6.69 -9.40
CA THR A 70 8.97 -7.34 -10.52
C THR A 70 7.70 -8.05 -10.04
N ARG A 71 7.80 -8.83 -8.96
CA ARG A 71 6.67 -9.57 -8.39
C ARG A 71 5.62 -8.64 -7.79
N ALA A 72 6.03 -7.71 -6.93
CA ALA A 72 5.14 -6.73 -6.30
C ALA A 72 4.39 -5.90 -7.35
N CYS A 73 5.09 -5.45 -8.40
CA CYS A 73 4.48 -4.68 -9.47
C CYS A 73 3.48 -5.48 -10.29
N ARG A 74 3.76 -6.76 -10.56
CA ARG A 74 2.78 -7.66 -11.18
C ARG A 74 1.53 -7.82 -10.30
N ARG A 75 1.69 -8.01 -8.98
CA ARG A 75 0.55 -8.11 -8.05
C ARG A 75 -0.28 -6.84 -8.00
N ASN A 76 0.38 -5.69 -8.02
CA ASN A 76 -0.31 -4.40 -8.05
C ASN A 76 -1.14 -4.24 -9.34
N ASP A 77 -0.61 -4.62 -10.50
CA ASP A 77 -1.37 -4.60 -11.76
C ASP A 77 -2.57 -5.58 -11.74
N GLU A 78 -2.37 -6.78 -11.20
CA GLU A 78 -3.42 -7.79 -11.04
C GLU A 78 -4.55 -7.27 -10.12
N TYR A 79 -4.20 -6.60 -9.03
CA TYR A 79 -5.14 -5.99 -8.10
C TYR A 79 -5.90 -4.82 -8.73
N HIS A 80 -5.21 -3.92 -9.40
CA HIS A 80 -5.83 -2.81 -10.13
C HIS A 80 -6.82 -3.34 -11.18
N SER A 81 -6.41 -4.36 -11.95
CA SER A 81 -7.28 -5.03 -12.93
C SER A 81 -8.46 -5.75 -12.29
N CYS A 82 -8.32 -6.23 -11.05
CA CYS A 82 -9.42 -6.78 -10.27
C CYS A 82 -10.43 -5.69 -9.88
N LEU A 83 -9.95 -4.59 -9.30
CA LEU A 83 -10.79 -3.46 -8.90
C LEU A 83 -11.53 -2.83 -10.08
N LEU A 84 -10.90 -2.76 -11.26
CA LEU A 84 -11.53 -2.23 -12.48
C LEU A 84 -12.79 -3.02 -12.89
N ARG A 85 -12.86 -4.32 -12.57
CA ARG A 85 -14.02 -5.18 -12.84
C ARG A 85 -15.13 -5.09 -11.78
N CYS A 86 -14.85 -4.52 -10.61
CA CYS A 86 -15.87 -4.31 -9.59
C CYS A 86 -16.75 -3.08 -9.93
N PRO A 87 -17.99 -3.04 -9.39
CA PRO A 87 -18.91 -1.91 -9.57
C PRO A 87 -18.26 -0.56 -9.26
N ASN A 88 -18.64 0.49 -9.98
CA ASN A 88 -18.07 1.82 -9.78
C ASN A 88 -18.73 2.52 -8.59
N VAL A 89 -18.13 2.38 -7.41
CA VAL A 89 -18.58 3.01 -6.15
C VAL A 89 -17.41 3.68 -5.43
N PRO A 90 -17.63 4.64 -4.52
CA PRO A 90 -16.55 5.38 -3.86
C PRO A 90 -15.47 4.50 -3.20
N ALA A 91 -15.85 3.32 -2.70
CA ALA A 91 -14.90 2.36 -2.15
C ALA A 91 -13.81 1.91 -3.16
N LYS A 92 -14.16 1.80 -4.44
CA LYS A 92 -13.20 1.48 -5.53
C LYS A 92 -12.12 2.55 -5.62
N GLU A 93 -12.50 3.83 -5.58
CA GLU A 93 -11.57 4.94 -5.68
C GLU A 93 -10.63 4.99 -4.47
N ILE A 94 -11.16 4.74 -3.26
CA ILE A 94 -10.35 4.67 -2.04
C ILE A 94 -9.30 3.55 -2.15
N LEU A 95 -9.71 2.36 -2.60
CA LEU A 95 -8.80 1.22 -2.75
C LEU A 95 -7.74 1.47 -3.82
N ILE A 96 -8.10 2.10 -4.95
CA ILE A 96 -7.14 2.50 -6.00
C ILE A 96 -6.16 3.54 -5.47
N LYS A 97 -6.65 4.60 -4.79
CA LYS A 97 -5.79 5.63 -4.17
C LYS A 97 -4.80 5.03 -3.17
N GLY A 98 -5.23 4.03 -2.40
CA GLY A 98 -4.36 3.28 -1.49
C GLY A 98 -3.17 2.59 -2.19
N GLN A 99 -3.21 2.42 -3.52
CA GLN A 99 -2.12 1.83 -4.30
C GLN A 99 -1.18 2.87 -4.94
N ASN A 100 -1.37 4.17 -4.71
CA ASN A 100 -0.57 5.22 -5.36
C ASN A 100 0.95 5.02 -5.18
N VAL A 101 1.38 4.65 -3.97
CA VAL A 101 2.79 4.34 -3.67
C VAL A 101 3.34 3.28 -4.63
N TRP A 102 2.61 2.16 -4.77
CA TRP A 102 3.00 1.07 -5.66
C TRP A 102 2.91 1.44 -7.13
N MET A 103 1.91 2.23 -7.53
CA MET A 103 1.80 2.69 -8.91
C MET A 103 3.01 3.54 -9.32
N ILE A 104 3.46 4.46 -8.46
CA ILE A 104 4.64 5.31 -8.72
C ILE A 104 5.92 4.45 -8.74
N LEU A 105 6.13 3.61 -7.73
CA LEU A 105 7.28 2.69 -7.67
C LEU A 105 7.36 1.82 -8.92
N CYS A 106 6.25 1.23 -9.34
CA CYS A 106 6.21 0.32 -10.48
C CYS A 106 6.34 1.03 -11.82
N HIS A 107 5.81 2.25 -11.93
CA HIS A 107 6.05 3.10 -13.08
C HIS A 107 7.55 3.40 -13.23
N ASP A 108 8.20 3.90 -12.19
CA ASP A 108 9.61 4.28 -12.24
C ASP A 108 10.50 3.04 -12.40
N PHE A 109 10.17 1.92 -11.76
CA PHE A 109 10.87 0.65 -12.01
C PHE A 109 10.83 0.22 -13.50
N ARG A 110 9.70 0.40 -14.18
CA ARG A 110 9.55 0.02 -15.61
C ARG A 110 10.13 1.04 -16.57
N ASN A 111 10.07 2.32 -16.24
CA ASN A 111 10.27 3.39 -17.20
C ASN A 111 11.48 4.28 -16.90
N ASP A 112 11.92 4.35 -15.65
CA ASP A 112 13.03 5.21 -15.23
C ASP A 112 14.35 4.43 -15.16
N THR A 113 15.31 4.82 -16.01
CA THR A 113 16.63 4.20 -16.06
C THR A 113 17.48 4.52 -14.84
N ASP A 114 17.39 5.74 -14.28
CA ASP A 114 18.12 6.13 -13.06
C ASP A 114 17.65 5.28 -11.88
N PHE A 115 16.34 5.06 -11.77
CA PHE A 115 15.75 4.19 -10.76
C PHE A 115 16.30 2.75 -10.87
N ARG A 116 16.28 2.16 -12.07
CA ARG A 116 16.76 0.77 -12.27
C ARG A 116 18.26 0.59 -12.07
N VAL A 117 19.07 1.57 -12.47
CA VAL A 117 20.53 1.42 -12.51
C VAL A 117 21.19 1.88 -11.21
N ASN A 118 20.64 2.90 -10.54
CA ASN A 118 21.26 3.48 -9.35
C ASN A 118 20.51 3.13 -8.06
N ILE A 119 19.18 3.23 -8.07
CA ILE A 119 18.38 3.04 -6.84
C ILE A 119 18.19 1.55 -6.53
N VAL A 120 17.74 0.76 -7.51
CA VAL A 120 17.44 -0.68 -7.30
C VAL A 120 18.66 -1.48 -6.83
N PRO A 121 19.87 -1.34 -7.43
CA PRO A 121 21.05 -2.05 -6.95
C PRO A 121 21.47 -1.58 -5.56
N CYS A 122 21.42 -0.27 -5.28
CA CYS A 122 21.75 0.23 -3.95
C CYS A 122 20.80 -0.33 -2.87
N TRP A 123 19.50 -0.37 -3.14
CA TRP A 123 18.53 -1.02 -2.26
C TRP A 123 18.76 -2.53 -2.10
N SER A 124 19.31 -3.19 -3.12
CA SER A 124 19.73 -4.58 -3.02
C SER A 124 20.94 -4.78 -2.10
N ASP A 125 21.81 -3.77 -1.97
CA ASP A 125 23.04 -3.86 -1.18
C ASP A 125 22.88 -3.33 0.25
N TYR A 126 22.08 -2.26 0.42
CA TYR A 126 21.96 -1.49 1.67
C TYR A 126 20.53 -1.42 2.23
N GLY A 127 19.54 -2.01 1.54
CA GLY A 127 18.14 -1.93 1.96
C GLY A 127 17.90 -2.41 3.39
N HIS A 128 18.59 -3.47 3.82
CA HIS A 128 18.48 -3.97 5.19
C HIS A 128 18.95 -2.94 6.23
N GLN A 129 20.09 -2.28 5.97
CA GLN A 129 20.67 -1.28 6.85
C GLN A 129 19.78 -0.04 6.94
N ILE A 130 19.29 0.45 5.80
CA ILE A 130 18.35 1.57 5.71
C ILE A 130 17.10 1.27 6.55
N SER A 131 16.48 0.10 6.33
CA SER A 131 15.30 -0.33 7.08
C SER A 131 15.54 -0.43 8.58
N THR A 132 16.67 -1.01 8.99
CA THR A 132 17.01 -1.20 10.41
C THR A 132 17.18 0.13 11.13
N ARG A 133 17.75 1.15 10.48
CA ARG A 133 17.95 2.47 11.09
C ARG A 133 16.64 3.23 11.34
N CYS A 134 15.62 3.00 10.52
CA CYS A 134 14.30 3.61 10.67
C CYS A 134 13.28 2.66 11.34
N GLU A 135 13.71 1.49 11.85
CA GLU A 135 12.81 0.45 12.34
C GLU A 135 11.95 0.91 13.53
N SER A 136 12.53 1.65 14.48
CA SER A 136 11.78 2.16 15.64
C SER A 136 10.66 3.11 15.24
N LEU A 137 10.89 3.98 14.25
CA LEU A 137 9.89 4.89 13.70
C LEU A 137 8.83 4.12 12.91
N ALA A 138 9.22 3.07 12.18
CA ALA A 138 8.28 2.19 11.50
C ALA A 138 7.35 1.51 12.51
N SER A 139 7.89 0.93 13.59
CA SER A 139 7.09 0.30 14.65
C SER A 139 6.16 1.29 15.36
N PHE A 140 6.61 2.53 15.56
CA PHE A 140 5.75 3.57 16.13
C PHE A 140 4.60 3.94 15.19
N LEU A 141 4.88 4.19 13.91
CA LEU A 141 3.86 4.46 12.89
C LEU A 141 2.84 3.31 12.79
N GLN A 142 3.31 2.06 12.81
CA GLN A 142 2.46 0.89 12.85
C GLN A 142 1.49 0.92 14.05
N ALA A 143 2.00 1.19 15.26
CA ALA A 143 1.15 1.30 16.45
C ALA A 143 0.08 2.39 16.33
N GLU A 144 0.42 3.57 15.79
CA GLU A 144 -0.53 4.66 15.56
C GLU A 144 -1.64 4.28 14.56
N VAL A 145 -1.29 3.53 13.50
CA VAL A 145 -2.30 3.01 12.56
C VAL A 145 -3.24 2.03 13.24
N LEU A 146 -2.75 1.13 14.12
CA LEU A 146 -3.64 0.25 14.88
C LEU A 146 -4.56 1.04 15.80
N GLN A 147 -4.02 2.05 16.49
CA GLN A 147 -4.82 2.89 17.37
C GLN A 147 -5.94 3.61 16.61
N LEU A 148 -5.64 4.14 15.41
CA LEU A 148 -6.66 4.74 14.55
C LEU A 148 -7.73 3.72 14.13
N LEU A 149 -7.33 2.51 13.74
CA LEU A 149 -8.26 1.46 13.33
C LEU A 149 -9.15 0.97 14.49
N GLN A 150 -8.63 0.97 15.73
CA GLN A 150 -9.35 0.53 16.93
C GLN A 150 -10.20 1.64 17.56
N GLY A 151 -9.82 2.91 17.40
CA GLY A 151 -10.45 4.05 18.07
C GLY A 151 -11.85 4.41 17.58
N GLY A 152 -12.30 3.84 16.45
CA GLY A 152 -13.61 4.12 15.87
C GLY A 152 -13.83 5.60 15.50
N PRO A 153 -15.05 6.01 15.11
CA PRO A 153 -15.33 7.33 14.57
C PRO A 153 -15.05 8.51 15.52
N THR A 154 -15.14 8.29 16.83
CA THR A 154 -15.07 9.34 17.85
C THR A 154 -13.65 9.73 18.27
N GLY A 155 -12.65 8.89 17.99
CA GLY A 155 -11.23 9.13 18.32
C GLY A 155 -10.38 9.58 17.12
N ILE A 156 -10.98 9.76 15.94
CA ILE A 156 -10.26 9.99 14.68
C ILE A 156 -9.44 11.29 14.73
N GLN A 157 -10.00 12.39 15.23
CA GLN A 157 -9.33 13.69 15.14
C GLN A 157 -8.01 13.73 15.91
N GLU A 158 -8.00 13.26 17.16
CA GLU A 158 -6.79 13.22 17.99
C GLU A 158 -5.80 12.15 17.50
N SER A 159 -6.31 11.01 17.02
CA SER A 159 -5.46 9.93 16.46
C SER A 159 -4.81 10.33 15.13
N LEU A 160 -5.45 11.20 14.34
CA LEU A 160 -4.92 11.67 13.06
C LEU A 160 -3.71 12.58 13.23
N ASP A 161 -3.70 13.49 14.20
CA ASP A 161 -2.56 14.39 14.41
C ASP A 161 -1.30 13.61 14.82
N SER A 162 -1.45 12.64 15.71
CA SER A 162 -0.36 11.75 16.14
C SER A 162 0.12 10.85 15.00
N LEU A 163 -0.81 10.30 14.21
CA LEU A 163 -0.48 9.51 13.02
C LEU A 163 0.30 10.34 11.98
N CYS A 164 -0.17 11.54 11.65
CA CYS A 164 0.47 12.43 10.69
C CYS A 164 1.91 12.78 11.11
N LYS A 165 2.12 13.07 12.40
CA LYS A 165 3.46 13.30 12.94
C LYS A 165 4.35 12.07 12.77
N SER A 166 3.81 10.89 13.03
CA SER A 166 4.53 9.62 12.93
C SER A 166 4.93 9.30 11.49
N VAL A 167 4.02 9.54 10.54
CA VAL A 167 4.31 9.43 9.10
C VAL A 167 5.45 10.37 8.72
N TYR A 168 5.39 11.65 9.14
CA TYR A 168 6.42 12.63 8.82
C TYR A 168 7.81 12.23 9.33
N GLU A 169 7.92 11.81 10.61
CA GLU A 169 9.21 11.41 11.17
C GLU A 169 9.77 10.15 10.51
N TYR A 170 8.90 9.16 10.22
CA TYR A 170 9.27 7.95 9.49
C TYR A 170 9.78 8.28 8.07
N ASP A 171 9.03 9.07 7.32
CA ASP A 171 9.36 9.48 5.95
C ASP A 171 10.68 10.26 5.92
N LYS A 172 10.87 11.18 6.86
CA LYS A 172 12.11 11.96 6.99
C LYS A 172 13.31 11.07 7.26
N CYS A 173 13.18 10.08 8.15
CA CYS A 173 14.23 9.08 8.37
C CYS A 173 14.55 8.33 7.08
N PHE A 174 13.52 7.82 6.40
CA PHE A 174 13.69 7.05 5.18
C PHE A 174 14.40 7.84 4.07
N VAL A 175 14.03 9.12 3.87
CA VAL A 175 14.69 10.01 2.91
C VAL A 175 16.16 10.21 3.27
N ASN A 176 16.48 10.48 4.54
CA ASN A 176 17.85 10.73 4.98
C ASN A 176 18.74 9.49 4.87
N GLU A 177 18.27 8.33 5.32
CA GLU A 177 19.04 7.09 5.21
C GLU A 177 19.26 6.69 3.74
N ASN A 178 18.27 6.93 2.88
CA ASN A 178 18.46 6.72 1.44
C ASN A 178 19.45 7.71 0.82
N TYR A 179 19.51 8.95 1.32
CA TYR A 179 20.55 9.89 0.92
C TYR A 179 21.94 9.39 1.32
N ASP A 180 22.09 8.95 2.58
CA ASP A 180 23.39 8.55 3.13
C ASP A 180 23.95 7.28 2.47
N PHE A 181 23.09 6.30 2.18
CA PHE A 181 23.53 5.03 1.55
C PHE A 181 23.49 5.07 0.02
N CYS A 182 22.44 5.65 -0.57
CA CYS A 182 22.14 5.55 -2.00
C CYS A 182 22.24 6.89 -2.75
N GLY A 183 22.59 7.97 -2.05
CA GLY A 183 22.84 9.28 -2.64
C GLY A 183 21.58 10.05 -3.03
N SER A 184 21.82 11.18 -3.68
CA SER A 184 20.77 12.18 -3.97
C SER A 184 19.67 11.70 -4.91
N SER A 185 19.91 10.73 -5.79
CA SER A 185 18.86 10.17 -6.67
C SER A 185 17.81 9.40 -5.86
N ALA A 186 18.24 8.55 -4.93
CA ALA A 186 17.32 7.80 -4.07
C ALA A 186 16.51 8.73 -3.15
N ALA A 187 17.17 9.73 -2.56
CA ALA A 187 16.50 10.73 -1.72
C ALA A 187 15.45 11.54 -2.52
N ARG A 188 15.81 12.01 -3.72
CA ARG A 188 14.87 12.75 -4.59
C ARG A 188 13.67 11.89 -5.01
N PHE A 189 13.90 10.60 -5.30
CA PHE A 189 12.82 9.67 -5.59
C PHE A 189 11.83 9.57 -4.41
N LEU A 190 12.33 9.41 -3.18
CA LEU A 190 11.45 9.32 -2.00
C LEU A 190 10.72 10.62 -1.68
N VAL A 191 11.37 11.78 -1.86
CA VAL A 191 10.69 13.08 -1.72
C VAL A 191 9.56 13.22 -2.75
N LYS A 192 9.81 12.83 -4.01
CA LYS A 192 8.78 12.79 -5.07
C LYS A 192 7.65 11.85 -4.67
N LEU A 193 7.97 10.64 -4.21
CA LEU A 193 6.99 9.64 -3.78
C LEU A 193 6.06 10.22 -2.69
N ASN A 194 6.64 10.73 -1.60
CA ASN A 194 5.89 11.27 -0.46
C ASN A 194 5.03 12.48 -0.86
N HIS A 195 5.54 13.34 -1.74
CA HIS A 195 4.78 14.49 -2.24
C HIS A 195 3.58 14.07 -3.09
N GLN A 196 3.77 13.07 -3.97
CA GLN A 196 2.72 12.60 -4.87
C GLN A 196 1.65 11.75 -4.19
N THR A 197 1.97 11.13 -3.05
CA THR A 197 1.03 10.30 -2.29
C THR A 197 0.25 11.09 -1.24
N SER A 198 0.66 12.33 -0.96
CA SER A 198 0.00 13.24 0.00
C SER A 198 -0.99 14.23 -0.65
N GLN A 199 -1.18 14.15 -1.97
CA GLN A 199 -2.14 14.96 -2.76
C GLN A 199 -3.40 14.15 -3.08
#